data_AF-X0T2U8-F1
#
_entry.id   AF-X0T2U8-F1
#
_cell.length_a   1.000
_cell.length_b   1.000
_cell.length_c   1.000
_cell.angle_alpha   90.00
_cell.angle_beta   90.00
_cell.angle_gamma   90.00
#
_symmetry.space_group_name_H-M   'P 1'
#
loop_
_entity.id
_entity.type
_entity.pdbx_description
1 polymer ?
#
loop_
_entity_poly.entity_id
_entity_poly.type
_entity_poly.pdbx_seq_one_letter_code
_entity_poly.pdbx_strand_id
1 'polypeptide(L)'
;MIPKEKIPKDVDVQIVRKLEGERNGTIGEASRHEVTCSDDSDRADTLLRKLTAIVRIIKNRFAELKRPATETLRQIRVLEADMLAPVEEAKRVLDGKKREYRAAEKRKIAEIEAKNATKRREREALEEEHAEKGHAVPGPEPVIEAPPPIEMVDVTKYRKSWEIEVTDFSKVPKKYIVINEPSTQANVRRAVSAAPKGDDKEPLIEIPGVRIYREETPVYA
;
A
#
# COMPACT_ATOMS: atom_id res chain seq x y z
N MET A 1 -31.01 -2.93 -4.78
CA MET A 1 -31.76 -1.69 -5.07
C MET A 1 -31.49 -0.73 -3.92
N ILE A 2 -30.58 0.22 -4.07
CA ILE A 2 -30.36 1.26 -3.05
C ILE A 2 -31.54 2.23 -3.16
N PRO A 3 -32.34 2.44 -2.11
CA PRO A 3 -33.43 3.41 -2.17
C PRO A 3 -32.83 4.76 -2.51
N LYS A 4 -33.36 5.42 -3.55
CA LYS A 4 -33.06 6.83 -3.87
C LYS A 4 -33.68 7.72 -2.78
N GLU A 5 -33.28 7.53 -1.54
CA GLU A 5 -33.71 8.38 -0.44
C GLU A 5 -32.97 9.70 -0.56
N LYS A 6 -33.75 10.69 -1.00
CA LYS A 6 -33.64 12.11 -0.65
C LYS A 6 -32.20 12.55 -0.43
N ILE A 7 -31.45 12.73 -1.52
CA ILE A 7 -30.59 13.92 -1.56
C ILE A 7 -31.51 15.07 -1.17
N PRO A 8 -31.25 15.83 -0.10
CA PRO A 8 -32.10 16.95 0.27
C PRO A 8 -32.12 17.90 -0.93
N LYS A 9 -33.19 17.80 -1.73
CA LYS A 9 -33.35 18.52 -3.00
C LYS A 9 -33.46 20.02 -2.76
N ASP A 10 -33.71 20.41 -1.53
CA ASP A 10 -33.76 21.78 -1.07
C ASP A 10 -32.48 22.11 -0.30
N VAL A 11 -31.33 22.06 -0.99
CA VAL A 11 -30.31 23.08 -0.68
C VAL A 11 -31.02 24.38 -1.00
N ASP A 12 -31.57 25.01 0.03
CA ASP A 12 -32.46 26.16 -0.08
C ASP A 12 -31.78 27.23 -0.94
N VAL A 13 -32.13 27.21 -2.24
CA VAL A 13 -31.46 27.98 -3.29
C VAL A 13 -31.60 29.47 -2.98
N GLN A 14 -32.66 29.83 -2.26
CA GLN A 14 -32.91 31.18 -1.78
C GLN A 14 -31.89 31.59 -0.70
N ILE A 15 -31.56 30.70 0.24
CA ILE A 15 -30.54 30.97 1.28
C ILE A 15 -29.16 31.15 0.64
N VAL A 16 -28.80 30.29 -0.33
CA VAL A 16 -27.50 30.39 -1.02
C VAL A 16 -27.42 31.72 -1.79
N ARG A 17 -28.44 32.06 -2.58
CA ARG A 17 -28.49 33.33 -3.31
C ARG A 17 -28.42 34.55 -2.37
N LYS A 18 -29.12 34.49 -1.23
CA LYS A 18 -29.06 35.56 -0.22
C LYS A 18 -27.66 35.72 0.35
N LEU A 19 -27.01 34.61 0.74
CA LEU A 19 -25.64 34.63 1.25
C LEU A 19 -24.63 35.08 0.20
N GLU A 20 -24.82 34.72 -1.06
CA GLU A 20 -23.98 35.22 -2.16
C GLU A 20 -24.11 36.73 -2.36
N GLY A 21 -25.34 37.24 -2.30
CA GLY A 21 -25.60 38.69 -2.34
C GLY A 21 -24.93 39.43 -1.20
N GLU A 22 -25.15 39.00 0.05
CA GLU A 22 -24.55 39.59 1.26
C GLU A 22 -23.02 39.50 1.23
N ARG A 23 -22.47 38.35 0.81
CA ARG A 23 -21.03 38.14 0.65
C ARG A 23 -20.45 39.09 -0.38
N ASN A 24 -21.00 39.13 -1.59
CA ASN A 24 -20.47 39.95 -2.68
C ASN A 24 -20.59 41.44 -2.35
N GLY A 25 -21.69 41.86 -1.71
CA GLY A 25 -21.87 43.22 -1.21
C GLY A 25 -20.79 43.60 -0.19
N THR A 26 -20.61 42.77 0.85
CA THR A 26 -19.62 43.04 1.91
C THR A 26 -18.18 43.00 1.38
N ILE A 27 -17.86 42.09 0.45
CA ILE A 27 -16.55 42.07 -0.22
C ILE A 27 -16.34 43.35 -1.02
N GLY A 28 -17.34 43.77 -1.81
CA GLY A 28 -17.26 44.99 -2.59
C GLY A 28 -17.09 46.24 -1.73
N GLU A 29 -17.77 46.33 -0.58
CA GLU A 29 -17.56 47.37 0.42
C GLU A 29 -16.14 47.33 1.00
N ALA A 30 -15.69 46.16 1.45
CA ALA A 30 -14.35 45.99 2.02
C ALA A 30 -13.23 46.30 1.03
N SER A 31 -13.37 45.93 -0.25
CA SER A 31 -12.36 46.22 -1.29
C SER A 31 -12.22 47.70 -1.63
N ARG A 32 -13.24 48.51 -1.36
CA ARG A 32 -13.21 49.96 -1.59
C ARG A 32 -12.89 50.76 -0.32
N HIS A 33 -12.82 50.11 0.84
CA HIS A 33 -12.63 50.78 2.12
C HIS A 33 -11.15 51.07 2.35
N GLU A 34 -10.82 52.35 2.55
CA GLU A 34 -9.48 52.80 2.90
C GLU A 34 -9.47 53.32 4.34
N VAL A 35 -8.44 52.98 5.11
CA VAL A 35 -8.32 53.39 6.51
C VAL A 35 -7.36 54.56 6.61
N THR A 36 -7.89 55.76 6.76
CA THR A 36 -7.09 57.01 6.86
C THR A 36 -7.21 57.68 8.22
N CYS A 37 -8.28 57.40 8.97
CA CYS A 37 -8.55 57.97 10.28
C CYS A 37 -9.18 56.95 11.25
N SER A 38 -9.41 57.38 12.50
CA SER A 38 -10.00 56.54 13.55
C SER A 38 -11.39 56.02 13.18
N ASP A 39 -12.24 56.87 12.59
CA ASP A 39 -13.60 56.48 12.17
C ASP A 39 -13.58 55.41 11.08
N ASP A 40 -12.58 55.47 10.18
CA ASP A 40 -12.40 54.44 9.15
C ASP A 40 -11.98 53.10 9.76
N SER A 41 -11.23 53.12 10.86
CA SER A 41 -10.88 51.91 11.61
C SER A 41 -12.12 51.25 12.21
N ASP A 42 -13.01 52.03 12.83
CA ASP A 42 -14.27 51.50 13.40
C ASP A 42 -15.19 50.92 12.32
N ARG A 43 -15.20 51.53 11.13
CA ARG A 43 -15.91 51.00 9.95
C ARG A 43 -15.28 49.69 9.46
N ALA A 44 -13.95 49.61 9.42
CA ALA A 44 -13.23 48.40 9.03
C ALA A 44 -13.53 47.24 10.00
N ASP A 45 -13.56 47.50 11.31
CA ASP A 45 -13.94 46.52 12.32
C ASP A 45 -15.38 46.02 12.14
N THR A 46 -16.29 46.93 11.78
CA THR A 46 -17.68 46.57 11.48
C THR A 46 -17.78 45.66 10.26
N LEU A 47 -17.06 45.97 9.18
CA LEU A 47 -16.98 45.12 7.99
C LEU A 47 -16.35 43.75 8.29
N LEU A 48 -15.30 43.72 9.12
CA LEU A 48 -14.65 42.49 9.54
C LEU A 48 -15.60 41.58 10.34
N ARG A 49 -16.39 42.16 11.26
CA ARG A 49 -17.43 41.42 12.00
C ARG A 49 -18.47 40.83 11.05
N LYS A 50 -18.93 41.59 10.05
CA LYS A 50 -19.87 41.10 9.02
C LYS A 50 -19.29 39.92 8.23
N LEU A 51 -18.05 40.05 7.73
CA LEU A 51 -17.38 38.98 6.99
C LEU A 51 -17.20 37.72 7.85
N THR A 52 -16.80 37.88 9.10
CA THR A 52 -16.65 36.77 10.04
C THR A 52 -17.98 36.06 10.31
N ALA A 53 -19.07 36.82 10.43
CA ALA A 53 -20.42 36.26 10.57
C ALA A 53 -20.84 35.44 9.34
N ILE A 54 -20.60 35.95 8.13
CA ILE A 54 -20.87 35.24 6.87
C ILE A 54 -20.06 33.94 6.79
N VAL A 55 -18.76 33.99 7.10
CA VAL A 55 -17.89 32.80 7.14
C VAL A 55 -18.42 31.76 8.13
N ARG A 56 -18.86 32.19 9.32
CA ARG A 56 -19.44 31.29 10.33
C ARG A 56 -20.72 30.63 9.82
N ILE A 57 -21.63 31.37 9.18
CA ILE A 57 -22.88 30.82 8.62
C ILE A 57 -22.57 29.77 7.55
N ILE A 58 -21.65 30.08 6.64
CA ILE A 58 -21.23 29.14 5.58
C ILE A 58 -20.64 27.86 6.21
N LYS A 59 -19.72 28.00 7.17
CA LYS A 59 -19.11 26.85 7.85
C LYS A 59 -20.14 25.97 8.56
N ASN A 60 -21.06 26.58 9.31
CA ASN A 60 -22.12 25.84 10.01
C ASN A 60 -23.01 25.10 9.03
N ARG A 61 -23.39 25.72 7.90
CA ARG A 61 -24.22 25.08 6.88
C ARG A 61 -23.52 23.88 6.24
N PHE A 62 -22.24 24.01 5.91
CA PHE A 62 -21.46 22.88 5.40
C PHE A 62 -21.26 21.79 6.46
N ALA A 63 -21.16 22.15 7.75
CA ALA A 63 -21.05 21.18 8.83
C ALA A 63 -22.34 20.35 8.97
N GLU A 64 -23.52 20.98 8.87
CA GLU A 64 -24.82 20.30 8.84
C GLU A 64 -24.93 19.29 7.69
N LEU A 65 -24.44 19.65 6.51
CA LEU A 65 -24.44 18.78 5.33
C LEU A 65 -23.41 17.65 5.43
N LYS A 66 -22.22 17.93 5.98
CA LYS A 66 -21.14 16.94 6.12
C LYS A 66 -21.41 15.92 7.21
N ARG A 67 -22.12 16.29 8.28
CA ARG A 67 -22.40 15.40 9.41
C ARG A 67 -23.11 14.10 9.00
N PRO A 68 -24.27 14.11 8.30
CA PRO A 68 -24.92 12.88 7.87
C PRO A 68 -24.06 12.09 6.88
N ALA A 69 -23.33 12.75 5.98
CA ALA A 69 -22.43 12.07 5.04
C ALA A 69 -21.26 11.36 5.75
N THR A 70 -20.72 11.96 6.81
CA THR A 70 -19.65 11.37 7.62
C THR A 70 -20.18 10.18 8.43
N GLU A 71 -21.40 10.31 8.97
CA GLU A 71 -22.06 9.24 9.71
C GLU A 71 -22.41 8.05 8.80
N THR A 72 -22.95 8.29 7.60
CA THR A 72 -23.22 7.21 6.64
C THR A 72 -21.94 6.54 6.17
N LEU A 73 -20.86 7.30 5.92
CA LEU A 73 -19.55 6.72 5.60
C LEU A 73 -19.02 5.84 6.74
N ARG A 74 -19.21 6.26 8.00
CA ARG A 74 -18.85 5.46 9.17
C ARG A 74 -19.64 4.16 9.21
N GLN A 75 -20.95 4.23 9.00
CA GLN A 75 -21.83 3.05 8.97
C GLN A 75 -21.45 2.07 7.85
N ILE A 76 -21.14 2.58 6.65
CA ILE A 76 -20.65 1.76 5.53
C ILE A 76 -19.37 1.01 5.91
N ARG A 77 -18.40 1.70 6.54
CA ARG A 77 -17.15 1.07 6.97
C ARG A 77 -17.35 0.00 8.05
N VAL A 78 -18.28 0.22 8.98
CA VAL A 78 -18.64 -0.79 9.98
C VAL A 78 -19.24 -2.02 9.30
N LEU A 79 -20.21 -1.83 8.41
CA LEU A 79 -20.84 -2.92 7.66
C LEU A 79 -19.82 -3.68 6.80
N GLU A 80 -18.93 -2.96 6.11
CA GLU A 80 -17.84 -3.55 5.34
C GLU A 80 -16.92 -4.40 6.21
N ALA A 81 -16.50 -3.89 7.37
CA ALA A 81 -15.67 -4.62 8.32
C ALA A 81 -16.39 -5.87 8.86
N ASP A 82 -17.65 -5.75 9.24
CA ASP A 82 -18.46 -6.86 9.74
C ASP A 82 -18.65 -7.96 8.69
N MET A 83 -18.79 -7.59 7.41
CA MET A 83 -18.89 -8.53 6.30
C MET A 83 -17.55 -9.20 5.95
N LEU A 84 -16.44 -8.45 6.01
CA LEU A 84 -15.11 -8.95 5.65
C LEU A 84 -14.49 -9.82 6.76
N ALA A 85 -14.73 -9.49 8.03
CA ALA A 85 -14.16 -10.20 9.18
C ALA A 85 -14.28 -11.75 9.11
N PRO A 86 -15.47 -12.36 8.89
CA PRO A 86 -15.58 -13.82 8.82
C PRO A 86 -14.86 -14.42 7.61
N VAL A 87 -14.77 -13.68 6.49
CA VAL A 87 -14.05 -14.14 5.28
C VAL A 87 -12.54 -14.14 5.55
N GLU A 88 -12.02 -13.09 6.17
CA GLU A 88 -10.62 -13.00 6.57
C GLU A 88 -10.26 -14.05 7.62
N GLU A 89 -11.15 -14.32 8.58
CA GLU A 89 -10.97 -15.39 9.55
C GLU A 89 -10.94 -16.77 8.88
N ALA A 90 -11.88 -17.06 7.98
CA ALA A 90 -11.89 -18.31 7.22
C ALA A 90 -10.60 -18.49 6.40
N LYS A 91 -10.14 -17.42 5.75
CA LYS A 91 -8.86 -17.42 5.03
C LYS A 91 -7.69 -17.73 5.96
N ARG A 92 -7.63 -17.09 7.13
CA ARG A 92 -6.58 -17.33 8.14
C ARG A 92 -6.57 -18.78 8.61
N VAL A 93 -7.75 -19.37 8.84
CA VAL A 93 -7.87 -20.79 9.23
C VAL A 93 -7.37 -21.71 8.11
N LEU A 94 -7.74 -21.46 6.86
CA LEU A 94 -7.27 -22.26 5.71
C LEU A 94 -5.76 -22.14 5.50
N ASP A 95 -5.20 -20.94 5.60
CA ASP A 95 -3.75 -20.73 5.50
C ASP A 95 -3.01 -21.44 6.65
N GLY A 96 -3.57 -21.43 7.87
CA GLY A 96 -3.08 -22.21 9.00
C GLY A 96 -3.03 -23.71 8.70
N LYS A 97 -4.14 -24.29 8.23
CA LYS A 97 -4.21 -25.72 7.85
C LYS A 97 -3.24 -26.09 6.74
N LYS A 98 -3.10 -25.24 5.72
CA LYS A 98 -2.11 -25.44 4.64
C LYS A 98 -0.69 -25.44 5.18
N ARG A 99 -0.37 -24.56 6.12
CA ARG A 99 0.95 -24.50 6.77
C ARG A 99 1.22 -25.75 7.60
N GLU A 100 0.25 -26.20 8.39
CA GLU A 100 0.35 -27.43 9.19
C GLU A 100 0.55 -28.66 8.31
N TYR A 101 -0.22 -28.78 7.22
CA TYR A 101 -0.08 -29.85 6.24
C TYR A 101 1.35 -29.90 5.66
N ARG A 102 1.85 -28.76 5.15
CA ARG A 102 3.21 -28.65 4.60
C ARG A 102 4.28 -29.01 5.64
N ALA A 103 4.09 -28.60 6.89
CA ALA A 103 5.02 -28.94 7.98
C ALA A 103 5.00 -30.44 8.28
N ALA A 104 3.82 -31.07 8.31
CA ALA A 104 3.69 -32.51 8.53
C ALA A 104 4.31 -33.33 7.38
N GLU A 105 4.08 -32.89 6.15
CA GLU A 105 4.67 -33.49 4.95
C GLU A 105 6.19 -33.38 4.93
N LYS A 106 6.73 -32.20 5.24
CA LYS A 106 8.19 -32.02 5.40
C LYS A 106 8.77 -32.93 6.47
N ARG A 107 8.07 -33.14 7.59
CA ARG A 107 8.48 -34.09 8.65
C ARG A 107 8.47 -35.53 8.15
N LYS A 108 7.45 -35.95 7.40
CA LYS A 108 7.36 -37.30 6.81
C LYS A 108 8.52 -37.55 5.86
N ILE A 109 8.81 -36.60 4.97
CA ILE A 109 9.95 -36.69 4.04
C ILE A 109 11.26 -36.82 4.81
N ALA A 110 11.50 -35.96 5.81
CA ALA A 110 12.70 -36.02 6.63
C ALA A 110 12.83 -37.34 7.43
N GLU A 111 11.72 -37.91 7.91
CA GLU A 111 11.73 -39.21 8.60
C GLU A 111 12.09 -40.36 7.65
N ILE A 112 11.54 -40.36 6.44
CA ILE A 112 11.87 -41.35 5.41
C ILE A 112 13.35 -41.22 5.02
N GLU A 113 13.84 -40.01 4.81
CA GLU A 113 15.25 -39.74 4.52
C GLU A 113 16.17 -40.20 5.65
N ALA A 114 15.81 -39.93 6.91
CA ALA A 114 16.58 -40.37 8.07
C ALA A 114 16.63 -41.90 8.17
N LYS A 115 15.50 -42.60 7.98
CA LYS A 115 15.46 -44.08 7.96
C LYS A 115 16.27 -44.66 6.81
N ASN A 116 16.21 -44.05 5.62
CA ASN A 116 17.01 -44.47 4.49
C ASN A 116 18.52 -44.23 4.75
N ALA A 117 18.89 -43.15 5.44
CA ALA A 117 20.26 -42.88 5.83
C ALA A 117 20.80 -43.87 6.87
N THR A 118 19.99 -44.25 7.89
CA THR A 118 20.41 -45.27 8.87
C THR A 118 20.56 -46.64 8.22
N LYS A 119 19.61 -47.06 7.37
CA LYS A 119 19.71 -48.31 6.61
C LYS A 119 20.95 -48.37 5.72
N ARG A 120 21.32 -47.25 5.08
CA ARG A 120 22.55 -47.16 4.28
C ARG A 120 23.79 -47.37 5.15
N ARG A 121 23.88 -46.71 6.30
CA ARG A 121 25.02 -46.87 7.23
C ARG A 121 25.13 -48.28 7.80
N GLU A 122 24.01 -48.89 8.19
CA GLU A 122 23.98 -50.28 8.67
C GLU A 122 24.45 -51.25 7.60
N ARG A 123 24.03 -51.02 6.34
CA ARG A 123 24.48 -51.81 5.21
C ARG A 123 25.97 -51.61 4.91
N GLU A 124 26.46 -50.37 4.90
CA GLU A 124 27.88 -50.06 4.72
C GLU A 124 28.73 -50.77 5.78
N ALA A 125 28.32 -50.73 7.06
CA ALA A 125 29.00 -51.44 8.13
C ALA A 125 28.99 -52.97 7.95
N LEU A 126 27.85 -53.55 7.53
CA LEU A 126 27.76 -54.98 7.21
C LEU A 126 28.65 -55.35 6.02
N GLU A 127 28.69 -54.54 4.97
CA GLU A 127 29.54 -54.76 3.80
C GLU A 127 31.03 -54.74 4.18
N GLU A 128 31.44 -53.81 5.05
CA GLU A 128 32.81 -53.77 5.61
C GLU A 128 33.13 -55.04 6.41
N GLU A 129 32.25 -55.45 7.34
CA GLU A 129 32.46 -56.69 8.13
C GLU A 129 32.53 -57.97 7.28
N HIS A 130 31.69 -58.07 6.25
CA HIS A 130 31.67 -59.23 5.35
C HIS A 130 32.86 -59.24 4.39
N ALA A 131 33.34 -58.07 3.96
CA ALA A 131 34.56 -57.95 3.17
C ALA A 131 35.79 -58.41 3.97
N GLU A 132 35.87 -58.09 5.26
CA GLU A 132 36.93 -58.57 6.15
C GLU A 132 36.89 -60.10 6.35
N LYS A 133 35.70 -60.71 6.35
CA LYS A 133 35.50 -62.16 6.57
C LYS A 133 35.47 -63.00 5.29
N GLY A 134 35.54 -62.37 4.10
CA GLY A 134 35.61 -63.08 2.81
C GLY A 134 34.32 -63.78 2.35
N HIS A 135 33.15 -63.36 2.83
CA HIS A 135 31.85 -63.94 2.46
C HIS A 135 31.02 -63.01 1.56
N ALA A 136 30.26 -63.57 0.62
CA ALA A 136 29.41 -62.80 -0.29
C ALA A 136 28.20 -62.19 0.45
N VAL A 137 27.95 -60.90 0.24
CA VAL A 137 26.90 -60.13 0.91
C VAL A 137 25.51 -60.47 0.33
N PRO A 138 24.47 -60.67 1.16
CA PRO A 138 23.09 -60.83 0.70
C PRO A 138 22.60 -59.62 -0.12
N GLY A 139 21.76 -59.87 -1.14
CA GLY A 139 21.26 -58.83 -2.05
C GLY A 139 20.46 -57.72 -1.35
N PRO A 140 20.41 -56.51 -1.95
CA PRO A 140 19.87 -55.32 -1.29
C PRO A 140 18.38 -55.46 -0.95
N GLU A 141 18.02 -55.08 0.29
CA GLU A 141 16.62 -54.86 0.66
C GLU A 141 16.00 -53.69 -0.12
N PRO A 142 14.68 -53.70 -0.37
CA PRO A 142 14.00 -52.61 -1.06
C PRO A 142 14.10 -51.30 -0.26
N VAL A 143 14.63 -50.26 -0.91
CA VAL A 143 14.63 -48.88 -0.41
C VAL A 143 13.18 -48.39 -0.38
N ILE A 144 12.77 -47.75 0.71
CA ILE A 144 11.46 -47.10 0.78
C ILE A 144 11.52 -45.87 -0.13
N GLU A 145 10.82 -45.92 -1.27
CA GLU A 145 10.72 -44.78 -2.18
C GLU A 145 10.12 -43.57 -1.45
N ALA A 146 10.85 -42.46 -1.48
CA ALA A 146 10.31 -41.20 -1.02
C ALA A 146 9.17 -40.76 -1.96
N PRO A 147 8.07 -40.20 -1.43
CA PRO A 147 7.02 -39.65 -2.29
C PRO A 147 7.62 -38.58 -3.22
N PRO A 148 7.06 -38.41 -4.44
CA PRO A 148 7.58 -37.46 -5.41
C PRO A 148 7.63 -36.05 -4.80
N PRO A 149 8.70 -35.27 -5.06
CA PRO A 149 8.79 -33.91 -4.56
C PRO A 149 7.61 -33.11 -5.10
N ILE A 150 6.87 -32.50 -4.19
CA ILE A 150 5.78 -31.61 -4.57
C ILE A 150 6.42 -30.40 -5.22
N GLU A 151 6.14 -30.21 -6.50
CA GLU A 151 6.43 -28.98 -7.21
C GLU A 151 5.68 -27.86 -6.47
N MET A 152 6.38 -27.19 -5.56
CA MET A 152 5.96 -25.89 -5.11
C MET A 152 5.97 -25.02 -6.35
N VAL A 153 4.78 -24.71 -6.86
CA VAL A 153 4.61 -23.59 -7.77
C VAL A 153 5.00 -22.36 -6.95
N ASP A 154 6.30 -22.09 -6.94
CA ASP A 154 6.87 -20.85 -6.45
C ASP A 154 6.29 -19.79 -7.36
N VAL A 155 5.20 -19.17 -6.90
CA VAL A 155 4.78 -17.89 -7.44
C VAL A 155 5.85 -16.91 -6.95
N THR A 156 6.96 -16.85 -7.67
CA THR A 156 8.03 -15.89 -7.44
C THR A 156 7.43 -14.51 -7.60
N LYS A 157 6.95 -13.94 -6.50
CA LYS A 157 6.44 -12.57 -6.49
C LYS A 157 7.67 -11.68 -6.56
N TYR A 158 7.93 -11.11 -7.74
CA TYR A 158 8.99 -10.13 -7.87
C TYR A 158 8.54 -8.81 -7.24
N ARG A 159 9.28 -8.32 -6.26
CA ARG A 159 9.16 -6.94 -5.81
C ARG A 159 9.96 -6.07 -6.76
N LYS A 160 9.26 -5.14 -7.40
CA LYS A 160 9.85 -4.14 -8.29
C LYS A 160 10.26 -2.95 -7.44
N SER A 161 11.56 -2.75 -7.22
CA SER A 161 12.12 -1.53 -6.63
C SER A 161 12.69 -0.64 -7.73
N TRP A 162 12.49 0.67 -7.57
CA TRP A 162 13.14 1.68 -8.41
C TRP A 162 14.36 2.18 -7.63
N GLU A 163 15.54 1.88 -8.15
CA GLU A 163 16.82 2.33 -7.62
C GLU A 163 17.32 3.53 -8.43
N ILE A 164 18.00 4.43 -7.75
CA ILE A 164 18.50 5.69 -8.33
C ILE A 164 19.99 5.77 -8.04
N GLU A 165 20.80 5.79 -9.09
CA GLU A 165 22.25 5.92 -9.01
C GLU A 165 22.68 7.25 -9.65
N VAL A 166 23.45 8.05 -8.94
CA VAL A 166 23.97 9.32 -9.46
C VAL A 166 25.32 9.05 -10.13
N THR A 167 25.36 9.15 -11.46
CA THR A 167 26.58 8.88 -12.25
C THR A 167 27.50 10.09 -12.32
N ASP A 168 26.95 11.30 -12.34
CA ASP A 168 27.73 12.54 -12.43
C ASP A 168 27.02 13.68 -11.71
N PHE A 169 27.51 14.01 -10.52
CA PHE A 169 26.92 15.04 -9.66
C PHE A 169 26.93 16.43 -10.30
N SER A 170 27.90 16.72 -11.19
CA SER A 170 28.04 18.04 -11.81
C SER A 170 26.96 18.34 -12.84
N LYS A 171 26.33 17.29 -13.39
CA LYS A 171 25.25 17.38 -14.39
C LYS A 171 23.86 17.39 -13.76
N VAL A 172 23.75 17.02 -12.49
CA VAL A 172 22.45 16.96 -11.80
C VAL A 172 21.91 18.38 -11.61
N PRO A 173 20.69 18.70 -12.07
CA PRO A 173 20.09 19.99 -11.82
C PRO A 173 19.99 20.28 -10.31
N LYS A 174 20.31 21.51 -9.87
CA LYS A 174 20.29 21.92 -8.45
C LYS A 174 18.99 21.57 -7.71
N LYS A 175 17.85 21.52 -8.41
CA LYS A 175 16.55 21.10 -7.87
C LYS A 175 16.51 19.63 -7.37
N TYR A 176 17.45 18.78 -7.77
CA TYR A 176 17.57 17.38 -7.36
C TYR A 176 18.80 17.09 -6.47
N ILE A 177 19.64 18.10 -6.23
CA ILE A 177 20.88 18.00 -5.44
C ILE A 177 20.62 18.05 -3.92
N VAL A 178 19.36 18.11 -3.47
CA VAL A 178 19.05 18.13 -2.03
C VAL A 178 19.29 16.74 -1.42
N ILE A 179 20.51 16.59 -0.91
CA ILE A 179 21.04 15.42 -0.21
C ILE A 179 20.29 15.31 1.13
N ASN A 180 19.66 14.15 1.36
CA ASN A 180 19.01 13.73 2.62
C ASN A 180 17.63 14.31 2.98
N GLU A 181 16.65 14.19 2.10
CA GLU A 181 15.27 14.30 2.55
C GLU A 181 14.37 13.28 1.82
N PRO A 182 13.43 12.60 2.52
CA PRO A 182 12.39 11.76 1.91
C PRO A 182 11.64 12.47 0.77
N SER A 183 11.67 13.80 0.75
CA SER A 183 11.13 14.67 -0.29
C SER A 183 11.83 14.50 -1.65
N THR A 184 13.15 14.29 -1.71
CA THR A 184 13.88 14.11 -2.98
C THR A 184 13.50 12.79 -3.62
N GLN A 185 13.45 11.72 -2.83
CA GLN A 185 12.97 10.41 -3.30
C GLN A 185 11.50 10.48 -3.73
N ALA A 186 10.65 11.23 -3.01
CA ALA A 186 9.26 11.46 -3.38
C ALA A 186 9.11 12.28 -4.68
N ASN A 187 9.95 13.28 -4.91
CA ASN A 187 9.92 14.12 -6.11
C ASN A 187 10.40 13.36 -7.34
N VAL A 188 11.46 12.55 -7.23
CA VAL A 188 11.91 11.66 -8.30
C VAL A 188 10.86 10.59 -8.57
N ARG A 189 10.28 9.96 -7.54
CA ARG A 189 9.16 9.00 -7.69
C ARG A 189 7.96 9.64 -8.38
N ARG A 190 7.59 10.88 -8.01
CA ARG A 190 6.50 11.62 -8.67
C ARG A 190 6.80 11.87 -10.14
N ALA A 191 8.00 12.35 -10.45
CA ALA A 191 8.42 12.58 -11.83
C ALA A 191 8.38 11.29 -12.66
N VAL A 192 8.93 10.18 -12.14
CA VAL A 192 8.90 8.87 -12.79
C VAL A 192 7.46 8.33 -12.92
N SER A 193 6.60 8.53 -11.93
CA SER A 193 5.19 8.09 -11.97
C SER A 193 4.31 8.91 -12.91
N ALA A 194 4.67 10.17 -13.16
CA ALA A 194 3.97 11.07 -14.07
C ALA A 194 4.44 10.91 -15.52
N ALA A 195 5.57 10.22 -15.75
CA ALA A 195 6.02 9.87 -17.09
C ALA A 195 4.98 8.96 -17.77
N PRO A 196 4.68 9.16 -19.06
CA PRO A 196 3.85 8.23 -19.81
C PRO A 196 4.52 6.86 -19.76
N LYS A 197 3.79 5.85 -19.27
CA LYS A 197 4.24 4.46 -19.26
C LYS A 197 4.24 3.99 -20.72
N GLY A 198 5.40 4.08 -21.37
CA GLY A 198 5.63 3.32 -22.59
C GLY A 198 5.60 1.83 -22.28
N ASP A 199 5.26 1.01 -23.28
CA ASP A 199 5.26 -0.45 -23.15
C ASP A 199 6.67 -0.93 -22.72
N ASP A 200 6.74 -1.26 -21.44
CA ASP A 200 7.67 -2.16 -20.78
C ASP A 200 9.19 -1.97 -20.81
N LYS A 201 9.81 -0.89 -21.31
CA LYS A 201 11.29 -0.80 -21.20
C LYS A 201 11.98 0.42 -20.59
N GLU A 202 11.51 1.66 -20.67
CA GLU A 202 12.33 2.77 -20.15
C GLU A 202 11.48 3.91 -19.57
N PRO A 203 11.77 4.42 -18.36
CA PRO A 203 11.19 5.69 -17.93
C PRO A 203 11.69 6.78 -18.88
N LEU A 204 10.78 7.42 -19.61
CA LEU A 204 11.04 8.43 -20.64
C LEU A 204 11.69 9.74 -20.13
N ILE A 205 12.19 9.76 -18.88
CA ILE A 205 12.78 10.93 -18.24
C ILE A 205 14.26 10.67 -17.98
N GLU A 206 15.10 11.16 -18.89
CA GLU A 206 16.53 11.29 -18.66
C GLU A 206 16.79 12.51 -17.76
N ILE A 207 17.23 12.26 -16.52
CA ILE A 207 17.79 13.32 -15.67
C ILE A 207 19.30 13.31 -15.90
N PRO A 208 19.91 14.39 -16.40
CA PRO A 208 21.36 14.43 -16.62
C PRO A 208 22.12 14.10 -15.33
N GLY A 209 23.02 13.13 -15.41
CA GLY A 209 23.84 12.67 -14.27
C GLY A 209 23.15 11.70 -13.31
N VAL A 210 21.91 11.26 -13.58
CA VAL A 210 21.19 10.29 -12.74
C VAL A 210 20.70 9.13 -13.60
N ARG A 211 21.10 7.91 -13.23
CA ARG A 211 20.63 6.65 -13.81
C ARG A 211 19.52 6.09 -12.92
N ILE A 212 18.33 5.93 -13.48
CA ILE A 212 17.20 5.29 -12.79
C ILE A 212 17.04 3.91 -13.40
N TYR A 213 17.09 2.87 -12.58
CA TYR A 213 16.89 1.50 -13.03
C TYR A 213 15.90 0.75 -12.15
N ARG A 214 15.37 -0.33 -12.71
CA ARG A 214 14.40 -1.20 -12.05
C ARG A 214 15.13 -2.47 -11.62
N GLU A 215 15.06 -2.79 -10.35
CA GLU A 215 15.52 -4.07 -9.84
C GLU A 215 14.31 -4.94 -9.49
N GLU A 216 14.37 -6.21 -9.90
CA GLU A 216 13.34 -7.20 -9.60
C GLU A 216 13.92 -8.17 -8.57
N THR A 217 13.57 -7.97 -7.30
CA THR A 217 14.02 -8.88 -6.24
C THR A 217 12.96 -9.96 -6.02
N PRO A 218 13.31 -11.26 -6.06
CA PRO A 218 12.37 -12.32 -5.74
C PRO A 218 11.95 -12.22 -4.27
N VAL A 219 10.64 -12.17 -3.99
CA VAL A 219 10.10 -12.27 -2.64
C VAL A 219 9.75 -13.72 -2.38
N TYR A 220 10.57 -14.36 -1.54
CA TYR A 220 10.27 -15.69 -1.00
C TYR A 220 9.23 -15.52 0.11
N ALA A 221 8.03 -16.09 -0.10
CA ALA A 221 6.89 -16.02 0.83
C ALA A 221 6.86 -17.21 1.78
#